data_AF-A0A0A0JHG6-F1
#
_entry.id   AF-A0A0A0JHG6-F1
#
_cell.length_a   1.000
_cell.length_b   1.000
_cell.length_c   1.000
_cell.angle_alpha   90.00
_cell.angle_beta   90.00
_cell.angle_gamma   90.00
#
_symmetry.space_group_name_H-M   'P 1'
#
loop_
_entity.id
_entity.type
_entity.pdbx_description
1 polymer ?
#
loop_
_entity_poly.entity_id
_entity_poly.type
_entity_poly.pdbx_seq_one_letter_code
_entity_poly.pdbx_strand_id
1 'polypeptide(L)'
;MIASIRGRIRPTNIDGVLDRIIPIIDKSNIAPTLTGWAQPKSAAGAPRKYGSYTVRGVLIVMFQIAYAERPMSVAELFKTIWFDYNDAQLAKIGMGDLRTPQRIHAIATNERAERAEYQRLWDFIKTMFAPIDDTPMPANRRHTKDEAKTARAAASLNLKDQTDRRRTLVNDLIAATIDPTILDGWRGDIAIDEHVVNTATNSYQYFADTSRSKHGGAPMASWYPKQNRVGKGWHVGLTRIISTSRPYENRVPTLCLAIDVQQATAGNVAAALNCIDAMTERNLRPNKGHKDRQYLVTDMGYSRSTGFNVNALKRGYTLLMNLPKNERHFRDLGPAADPTGNDSGPYLFKSAILCPGAHRLTQQTILNPPGDDADLATLRAFAKQEAAIAARTMPLNGHPKIEVLRPAGRPKAGAAPAPTVIKLQVQCPAAAGKIRCPLLGQDHYTDPTKQHLPEIGTDAPFDHPPKVCRSQYTTLTLTPEQYRQYQPLMAGSWEHADWMASNRSRDEGFNAYLTRSEGGHLQDRSVYARRNPNITITIALGVATANLKAQGAWHAAIRRNNGQIPKEARAHIKARRDNLLAAA
;
A
#
# COMPACT_ATOMS: atom_id res chain seq x y z
N MET A 1 38.77 11.28 9.46
CA MET A 1 37.78 10.20 9.69
C MET A 1 38.29 9.20 10.74
N ILE A 2 39.60 8.93 10.76
CA ILE A 2 40.35 8.06 11.68
C ILE A 2 40.05 8.28 13.19
N ALA A 3 39.88 9.52 13.66
CA ALA A 3 39.55 9.79 15.07
C ALA A 3 38.15 9.28 15.51
N SER A 4 37.19 9.14 14.58
CA SER A 4 35.84 8.62 14.89
C SER A 4 35.77 7.09 15.02
N ILE A 5 36.89 6.38 14.84
CA ILE A 5 36.98 4.91 14.81
C ILE A 5 37.16 4.32 16.22
N ARG A 6 37.74 5.07 17.17
CA ARG A 6 38.19 4.54 18.48
C ARG A 6 37.12 4.41 19.56
N GLY A 7 35.91 4.93 19.36
CA GLY A 7 34.84 4.98 20.38
C GLY A 7 33.58 4.18 20.08
N ARG A 8 33.62 3.21 19.15
CA ARG A 8 32.41 2.51 18.68
C ARG A 8 32.10 1.24 19.45
N ILE A 9 30.82 1.09 19.80
CA ILE A 9 30.21 -0.18 20.20
C ILE A 9 30.10 -1.03 18.93
N ARG A 10 30.91 -2.10 18.84
CA ARG A 10 30.75 -3.11 17.79
C ARG A 10 29.41 -3.83 18.01
N PRO A 11 28.65 -4.17 16.96
CA PRO A 11 27.53 -5.08 17.10
C PRO A 11 28.06 -6.40 17.70
N THR A 12 27.52 -6.80 18.84
CA THR A 12 27.99 -7.99 19.57
C THR A 12 27.69 -9.31 18.84
N ASN A 13 26.87 -9.30 17.78
CA ASN A 13 26.52 -10.49 17.00
C ASN A 13 26.45 -10.22 15.48
N ILE A 14 27.59 -9.90 14.85
CA ILE A 14 27.66 -9.71 13.39
C ILE A 14 27.30 -11.00 12.65
N ASP A 15 27.77 -12.16 13.13
CA ASP A 15 27.57 -13.43 12.43
C ASP A 15 26.09 -13.84 12.37
N GLY A 16 25.35 -13.73 13.49
CA GLY A 16 23.92 -14.01 13.50
C GLY A 16 23.09 -13.04 12.66
N VAL A 17 23.53 -11.78 12.51
CA VAL A 17 22.91 -10.83 11.58
C VAL A 17 23.19 -11.23 10.14
N LEU A 18 24.43 -11.63 9.82
CA LEU A 18 24.79 -12.13 8.49
C LEU A 18 24.02 -13.40 8.12
N ASP A 19 23.87 -14.34 9.06
CA ASP A 19 23.09 -15.58 8.86
C ASP A 19 21.64 -15.31 8.50
N ARG A 20 21.09 -14.19 8.99
CA ARG A 20 19.72 -13.78 8.68
C ARG A 20 19.59 -13.04 7.36
N ILE A 21 20.57 -12.20 7.02
CA ILE A 21 20.50 -11.28 5.88
C ILE A 21 20.94 -11.93 4.57
N ILE A 22 21.98 -12.76 4.62
CA ILE A 22 22.54 -13.42 3.43
C ILE A 22 21.47 -14.21 2.66
N PRO A 23 20.67 -15.09 3.30
CA PRO A 23 19.64 -15.84 2.59
C PRO A 23 18.60 -14.95 1.92
N ILE A 24 18.32 -13.77 2.48
CA ILE A 24 17.34 -12.83 1.91
C ILE A 24 17.90 -12.17 0.64
N ILE A 25 19.15 -11.69 0.68
CA ILE A 25 19.80 -11.12 -0.50
C ILE A 25 19.90 -12.17 -1.61
N ASP A 26 20.27 -13.39 -1.26
CA ASP A 26 20.40 -14.49 -2.23
C ASP A 26 19.02 -14.89 -2.80
N LYS A 27 18.00 -15.08 -1.94
CA LYS A 27 16.61 -15.38 -2.35
C LYS A 27 16.00 -14.28 -3.22
N SER A 28 16.33 -13.02 -2.96
CA SER A 28 15.81 -11.88 -3.73
C SER A 28 16.38 -11.78 -5.14
N ASN A 29 17.49 -12.47 -5.44
CA ASN A 29 18.17 -12.44 -6.72
C ASN A 29 18.60 -11.03 -7.21
N ILE A 30 18.60 -10.01 -6.33
CA ILE A 30 18.89 -8.63 -6.73
C ILE A 30 20.35 -8.42 -7.15
N ALA A 31 21.29 -9.20 -6.59
CA ALA A 31 22.70 -9.07 -6.89
C ALA A 31 23.07 -9.59 -8.29
N PRO A 32 22.65 -10.81 -8.70
CA PRO A 32 22.79 -11.25 -10.08
C PRO A 32 22.04 -10.35 -11.07
N THR A 33 20.83 -9.89 -10.71
CA THR A 33 20.02 -9.00 -11.56
C THR A 33 20.73 -7.67 -11.86
N LEU A 34 21.25 -6.98 -10.83
CA LEU A 34 22.03 -5.75 -11.03
C LEU A 34 23.30 -5.98 -11.84
N THR A 35 23.99 -7.08 -11.56
CA THR A 35 25.21 -7.45 -12.30
C THR A 35 24.92 -7.67 -13.77
N GLY A 36 23.81 -8.35 -14.10
CA GLY A 36 23.39 -8.59 -15.48
C GLY A 36 22.95 -7.32 -16.21
N TRP A 37 22.34 -6.36 -15.51
CA TRP A 37 21.97 -5.07 -16.10
C TRP A 37 23.16 -4.11 -16.26
N ALA A 38 24.17 -4.24 -15.41
CA ALA A 38 25.43 -3.54 -15.56
C ALA A 38 26.20 -4.16 -16.74
N GLN A 39 25.83 -3.77 -17.96
CA GLN A 39 26.54 -4.12 -19.19
C GLN A 39 28.06 -4.07 -18.94
N PRO A 40 28.80 -5.18 -19.10
CA PRO A 40 30.24 -5.15 -18.95
C PRO A 40 30.77 -4.27 -20.09
N LYS A 41 31.17 -3.04 -19.78
CA LYS A 41 32.18 -2.39 -20.63
C LYS A 41 33.38 -3.31 -20.54
N SER A 42 33.62 -4.09 -21.58
CA SER A 42 34.82 -4.88 -21.78
C SER A 42 36.02 -3.94 -21.70
N ALA A 43 36.57 -3.76 -20.51
CA ALA A 43 37.85 -3.11 -20.34
C ALA A 43 38.89 -4.20 -20.58
N ALA A 44 39.39 -4.26 -21.83
CA ALA A 44 40.72 -4.77 -22.08
C ALA A 44 41.68 -3.96 -21.18
N GLY A 45 42.10 -4.56 -20.07
CA GLY A 45 42.86 -3.88 -19.03
C GLY A 45 43.64 -4.89 -18.21
N ALA A 46 44.80 -4.46 -17.72
CA ALA A 46 45.69 -5.27 -16.91
C ALA A 46 44.94 -5.91 -15.72
N PRO A 47 45.32 -7.13 -15.31
CA PRO A 47 44.70 -7.82 -14.19
C PRO A 47 44.70 -6.92 -12.95
N ARG A 48 43.56 -6.88 -12.24
CA ARG A 48 43.42 -6.05 -11.04
C ARG A 48 44.46 -6.49 -10.01
N LYS A 49 45.27 -5.54 -9.53
CA LYS A 49 46.29 -5.77 -8.49
C LYS A 49 45.72 -6.31 -7.17
N TYR A 50 44.43 -6.12 -6.91
CA TYR A 50 43.75 -6.51 -5.68
C TYR A 50 42.33 -7.02 -5.94
N GLY A 51 41.75 -7.70 -4.94
CA GLY A 51 40.35 -8.12 -4.93
C GLY A 51 39.35 -6.98 -5.11
N SER A 52 38.15 -7.35 -5.56
CA SER A 52 37.12 -6.40 -6.00
C SER A 52 35.94 -6.36 -5.06
N TYR A 53 35.34 -5.18 -4.90
CA TYR A 53 33.99 -5.11 -4.34
C TYR A 53 33.03 -5.92 -5.20
N THR A 54 32.08 -6.60 -4.58
CA THR A 54 31.04 -7.37 -5.26
C THR A 54 29.67 -6.77 -4.98
N VAL A 55 28.76 -6.88 -5.95
CA VAL A 55 27.38 -6.36 -5.82
C VAL A 55 26.70 -7.04 -4.63
N ARG A 56 26.82 -8.36 -4.55
CA ARG A 56 26.31 -9.17 -3.43
C ARG A 56 26.87 -8.70 -2.08
N GLY A 57 28.19 -8.58 -1.97
CA GLY A 57 28.85 -8.19 -0.72
C GLY A 57 28.45 -6.79 -0.26
N VAL A 58 28.42 -5.81 -1.17
CA VAL A 58 28.00 -4.45 -0.85
C VAL A 58 26.54 -4.39 -0.41
N LEU A 59 25.62 -5.07 -1.09
CA LEU A 59 24.20 -5.10 -0.69
C LEU A 59 23.99 -5.77 0.67
N ILE A 60 24.71 -6.85 0.97
CA ILE A 60 24.66 -7.49 2.31
C ILE A 60 25.13 -6.52 3.39
N VAL A 61 26.24 -5.80 3.16
CA VAL A 61 26.74 -4.85 4.16
C VAL A 61 25.78 -3.67 4.32
N MET A 62 25.20 -3.15 3.23
CA MET A 62 24.15 -2.14 3.32
C MET A 62 22.97 -2.64 4.16
N PHE A 63 22.49 -3.86 3.92
CA PHE A 63 21.40 -4.41 4.72
C PHE A 63 21.81 -4.62 6.19
N GLN A 64 23.02 -5.08 6.46
CA GLN A 64 23.53 -5.22 7.83
C GLN A 64 23.65 -3.88 8.55
N ILE A 65 24.03 -2.80 7.86
CA ILE A 65 24.02 -1.43 8.40
C ILE A 65 22.59 -0.99 8.75
N ALA A 66 21.63 -1.20 7.84
CA ALA A 66 20.22 -0.87 8.09
C ALA A 66 19.64 -1.67 9.26
N TYR A 67 19.92 -2.97 9.30
CA TYR A 67 19.45 -3.86 10.37
C TYR A 67 20.06 -3.53 11.73
N ALA A 68 21.31 -3.07 11.74
CA ALA A 68 22.02 -2.59 12.92
C ALA A 68 21.69 -1.13 13.27
N GLU A 69 20.72 -0.52 12.60
CA GLU A 69 20.20 0.82 12.93
C GLU A 69 21.26 1.93 12.79
N ARG A 70 22.23 1.70 11.90
CA ARG A 70 23.31 2.63 11.62
C ARG A 70 22.94 3.50 10.40
N PRO A 71 23.39 4.77 10.37
CA PRO A 71 23.09 5.67 9.27
C PRO A 71 23.67 5.15 7.96
N MET A 72 22.82 4.98 6.94
CA MET A 72 23.21 4.48 5.63
C MET A 72 24.03 5.52 4.88
N SER A 73 25.35 5.37 4.88
CA SER A 73 26.28 6.22 4.15
C SER A 73 27.43 5.41 3.58
N VAL A 74 28.08 5.92 2.53
CA VAL A 74 29.27 5.24 1.97
C VAL A 74 30.42 5.23 2.97
N ALA A 75 30.50 6.21 3.88
CA ALA A 75 31.45 6.20 4.98
C ALA A 75 31.18 5.05 5.96
N GLU A 76 29.92 4.78 6.27
CA GLU A 76 29.55 3.67 7.14
C GLU A 76 29.81 2.30 6.47
N LEU A 77 29.48 2.21 5.19
CA LEU A 77 29.77 1.04 4.36
C LEU A 77 31.28 0.76 4.30
N PHE A 78 32.08 1.79 4.02
CA PHE A 78 33.54 1.71 4.04
C PHE A 78 34.06 1.22 5.38
N LYS A 79 33.63 1.85 6.48
CA LYS A 79 34.07 1.48 7.83
C LYS A 79 33.71 0.04 8.17
N THR A 80 32.50 -0.38 7.83
CA THR A 80 32.04 -1.74 8.09
C THR A 80 32.88 -2.76 7.32
N ILE A 81 33.10 -2.51 6.02
CA ILE A 81 33.88 -3.40 5.15
C ILE A 81 35.35 -3.43 5.51
N TRP A 82 35.94 -2.41 6.12
CA TRP A 82 37.38 -2.35 6.40
C TRP A 82 37.77 -2.57 7.86
N PHE A 83 36.88 -2.28 8.81
CA PHE A 83 37.22 -2.26 10.24
C PHE A 83 36.29 -3.07 11.15
N ASP A 84 35.04 -3.32 10.74
CA ASP A 84 34.10 -4.09 11.58
C ASP A 84 34.17 -5.59 11.28
N TYR A 85 34.27 -5.96 10.00
CA TYR A 85 34.31 -7.38 9.61
C TYR A 85 35.69 -7.98 9.83
N ASN A 86 35.73 -9.27 10.20
CA ASN A 86 36.93 -10.09 10.07
C ASN A 86 37.01 -10.71 8.65
N ASP A 87 38.13 -11.39 8.35
CA ASP A 87 38.38 -11.93 7.02
C ASP A 87 37.43 -13.09 6.68
N ALA A 88 37.00 -13.88 7.67
CA ALA A 88 36.01 -14.94 7.48
C ALA A 88 34.62 -14.39 7.10
N GLN A 89 34.20 -13.29 7.75
CA GLN A 89 32.96 -12.59 7.45
C GLN A 89 32.99 -11.96 6.04
N LEU A 90 34.15 -11.43 5.62
CA LEU A 90 34.33 -10.95 4.26
C LEU A 90 34.29 -12.07 3.23
N ALA A 91 34.95 -13.21 3.51
CA ALA A 91 34.89 -14.38 2.65
C ALA A 91 33.44 -14.88 2.48
N LYS A 92 32.67 -14.93 3.56
CA LYS A 92 31.25 -15.34 3.57
C LYS A 92 30.36 -14.51 2.63
N ILE A 93 30.68 -13.23 2.47
CA ILE A 93 29.94 -12.32 1.58
C ILE A 93 30.56 -12.16 0.19
N GLY A 94 31.62 -12.92 -0.11
CA GLY A 94 32.29 -12.93 -1.42
C GLY A 94 33.25 -11.76 -1.63
N MET A 95 33.92 -11.29 -0.58
CA MET A 95 34.93 -10.23 -0.63
C MET A 95 36.20 -10.60 0.16
N GLY A 96 36.54 -11.89 0.25
CA GLY A 96 37.66 -12.39 1.06
C GLY A 96 39.05 -11.95 0.58
N ASP A 97 39.19 -11.65 -0.71
CA ASP A 97 40.42 -11.19 -1.37
C ASP A 97 40.58 -9.66 -1.36
N LEU A 98 39.60 -8.94 -0.79
CA LEU A 98 39.57 -7.48 -0.78
C LEU A 98 40.70 -6.90 0.08
N ARG A 99 41.02 -7.57 1.19
CA ARG A 99 41.98 -7.10 2.18
C ARG A 99 43.27 -7.91 2.11
N THR A 100 44.39 -7.22 2.27
CA THR A 100 45.70 -7.82 2.58
C THR A 100 46.27 -7.10 3.80
N PRO A 101 47.14 -7.72 4.61
CA PRO A 101 47.75 -7.07 5.78
C PRO A 101 48.41 -5.74 5.43
N GLN A 102 49.11 -5.67 4.28
CA GLN A 102 49.77 -4.47 3.79
C GLN A 102 48.76 -3.36 3.46
N ARG A 103 47.61 -3.72 2.87
CA ARG A 103 46.57 -2.76 2.48
C ARG A 103 45.79 -2.25 3.69
N ILE A 104 45.47 -3.11 4.64
CA ILE A 104 44.87 -2.72 5.93
C ILE A 104 45.79 -1.72 6.62
N HIS A 105 47.09 -2.04 6.71
CA HIS A 105 48.07 -1.14 7.32
C HIS A 105 48.11 0.21 6.59
N ALA A 106 48.22 0.22 5.25
CA ALA A 106 48.23 1.45 4.47
C ALA A 106 46.97 2.31 4.66
N ILE A 107 45.78 1.70 4.67
CA ILE A 107 44.52 2.43 4.90
C ILE A 107 44.45 2.98 6.33
N ALA A 108 44.97 2.24 7.31
CA ALA A 108 44.94 2.66 8.71
C ALA A 108 45.94 3.78 9.05
N THR A 109 47.07 3.86 8.33
CA THR A 109 48.17 4.79 8.65
C THR A 109 48.35 5.93 7.65
N ASN A 110 47.79 5.84 6.44
CA ASN A 110 47.96 6.84 5.38
C ASN A 110 46.60 7.37 4.87
N GLU A 111 46.32 8.64 5.15
CA GLU A 111 45.07 9.30 4.74
C GLU A 111 44.86 9.31 3.22
N ARG A 112 45.94 9.42 2.42
CA ARG A 112 45.83 9.37 0.95
C ARG A 112 45.37 7.98 0.48
N ALA A 113 45.85 6.93 1.12
CA ALA A 113 45.42 5.56 0.84
C ALA A 113 43.97 5.31 1.27
N GLU A 114 43.58 5.80 2.46
CA GLU A 114 42.19 5.76 2.94
C GLU A 114 41.24 6.46 1.95
N ARG A 115 41.55 7.70 1.54
CA ARG A 115 40.74 8.47 0.59
C ARG A 115 40.64 7.80 -0.78
N ALA A 116 41.75 7.24 -1.29
CA ALA A 116 41.74 6.52 -2.57
C ALA A 116 40.86 5.28 -2.51
N GLU A 117 40.90 4.52 -1.42
CA GLU A 117 40.07 3.33 -1.26
C GLU A 117 38.59 3.68 -1.07
N TYR A 118 38.30 4.73 -0.30
CA TYR A 118 36.95 5.28 -0.17
C TYR A 118 36.38 5.69 -1.53
N GLN A 119 37.18 6.37 -2.36
CA GLN A 119 36.78 6.76 -3.71
C GLN A 119 36.52 5.54 -4.60
N ARG A 120 37.35 4.48 -4.50
CA ARG A 120 37.13 3.22 -5.23
C ARG A 120 35.79 2.57 -4.88
N LEU A 121 35.42 2.55 -3.60
CA LEU A 121 34.11 2.06 -3.16
C LEU A 121 32.97 2.93 -3.70
N TRP A 122 33.12 4.25 -3.62
CA TRP A 122 32.12 5.20 -4.12
C TRP A 122 31.86 5.03 -5.62
N ASP A 123 32.91 4.86 -6.43
CA ASP A 123 32.78 4.65 -7.87
C ASP A 123 32.21 3.26 -8.20
N PHE A 124 32.55 2.23 -7.41
CA PHE A 124 31.89 0.93 -7.52
C PHE A 124 30.37 1.03 -7.30
N ILE A 125 29.91 1.73 -6.26
CA ILE A 125 28.48 1.90 -5.95
C ILE A 125 27.76 2.66 -7.08
N LYS A 126 28.39 3.71 -7.63
CA LYS A 126 27.84 4.43 -8.79
C LYS A 126 27.65 3.50 -9.99
N THR A 127 28.65 2.68 -10.31
CA THR A 127 28.57 1.73 -11.42
C THR A 127 27.51 0.66 -11.16
N MET A 128 27.46 0.14 -9.93
CA MET A 128 26.47 -0.85 -9.50
C MET A 128 25.03 -0.36 -9.66
N PHE A 129 24.74 0.91 -9.32
CA PHE A 129 23.39 1.46 -9.42
C PHE A 129 23.08 2.18 -10.74
N ALA A 130 24.07 2.38 -11.63
CA ALA A 130 23.85 3.02 -12.93
C ALA A 130 22.67 2.42 -13.74
N PRO A 131 22.43 1.09 -13.76
CA PRO A 131 21.34 0.51 -14.55
C PRO A 131 19.92 0.83 -14.03
N ILE A 132 19.80 1.28 -12.79
CA ILE A 132 18.54 1.66 -12.14
C ILE A 132 18.47 3.16 -11.84
N ASP A 133 19.42 3.93 -12.36
CA ASP A 133 19.57 5.35 -12.05
C ASP A 133 18.72 6.21 -12.97
N ASP A 134 17.55 6.56 -12.47
CA ASP A 134 16.59 7.48 -13.08
C ASP A 134 16.74 8.91 -12.53
N THR A 135 17.90 9.28 -11.99
CA THR A 135 18.11 10.63 -11.43
C THR A 135 18.23 11.66 -12.58
N PRO A 136 17.23 12.54 -12.79
CA PRO A 136 17.16 13.41 -13.97
C PRO A 136 18.13 14.59 -13.97
N MET A 137 18.81 14.84 -12.85
CA MET A 137 19.63 16.04 -12.65
C MET A 137 20.87 15.73 -11.78
N PRO A 138 21.93 16.55 -11.86
CA PRO A 138 23.08 16.44 -10.97
C PRO A 138 22.68 16.56 -9.50
N ALA A 139 23.00 15.52 -8.71
CA ALA A 139 22.59 15.38 -7.31
C ALA A 139 23.30 16.35 -6.32
N ASN A 140 24.39 16.99 -6.74
CA ASN A 140 25.16 17.93 -5.92
C ASN A 140 24.91 19.40 -6.29
N ARG A 141 23.93 19.66 -7.15
CA ARG A 141 23.56 21.02 -7.57
C ARG A 141 22.18 21.37 -6.99
N ARG A 142 22.04 22.61 -6.54
CA ARG A 142 20.74 23.19 -6.19
C ARG A 142 20.03 23.59 -7.49
N HIS A 143 18.76 23.20 -7.63
CA HIS A 143 17.94 23.50 -8.81
C HIS A 143 16.73 24.34 -8.41
N THR A 144 16.14 25.12 -9.30
CA THR A 144 14.84 25.75 -9.05
C THR A 144 13.71 24.72 -9.14
N LYS A 145 12.51 25.07 -8.68
CA LYS A 145 11.31 24.23 -8.81
C LYS A 145 10.96 23.94 -10.27
N ASP A 146 11.11 24.93 -11.15
CA ASP A 146 10.79 24.79 -12.56
C ASP A 146 11.84 23.96 -13.31
N GLU A 147 13.13 24.12 -12.97
CA GLU A 147 14.19 23.24 -13.47
C GLU A 147 13.92 21.80 -13.09
N ALA A 148 13.60 21.54 -11.81
CA ALA A 148 13.28 20.20 -11.32
C ALA A 148 12.03 19.61 -12.00
N LYS A 149 10.97 20.41 -12.17
CA LYS A 149 9.74 19.98 -12.86
C LYS A 149 10.01 19.64 -14.32
N THR A 150 10.76 20.48 -15.02
CA THR A 150 11.10 20.30 -16.44
C THR A 150 11.96 19.07 -16.65
N ALA A 151 13.00 18.90 -15.83
CA ALA A 151 13.88 17.73 -15.92
C ALA A 151 13.13 16.42 -15.63
N ARG A 152 12.22 16.42 -14.64
CA ARG A 152 11.35 15.25 -14.37
C ARG A 152 10.44 14.92 -15.54
N ALA A 153 9.82 15.94 -16.15
CA ALA A 153 8.94 15.75 -17.31
C ALA A 153 9.72 15.11 -18.48
N ALA A 154 10.90 15.63 -18.80
CA ALA A 154 11.77 15.07 -19.84
C ALA A 154 12.26 13.65 -19.51
N ALA A 155 12.63 13.41 -18.25
CA ALA A 155 13.09 12.11 -17.79
C ALA A 155 11.99 11.05 -17.70
N SER A 156 10.73 11.45 -17.52
CA SER A 156 9.60 10.50 -17.41
C SER A 156 9.44 9.63 -18.67
N LEU A 157 9.88 10.12 -19.83
CA LEU A 157 9.91 9.38 -21.10
C LEU A 157 11.21 8.59 -21.25
N ASN A 158 12.36 9.21 -20.95
CA ASN A 158 13.67 8.65 -21.27
C ASN A 158 14.26 7.72 -20.19
N LEU A 159 13.76 7.79 -18.96
CA LEU A 159 14.24 7.01 -17.80
C LEU A 159 13.20 6.04 -17.26
N LYS A 160 12.16 5.74 -18.05
CA LYS A 160 11.10 4.81 -17.66
C LYS A 160 11.66 3.42 -17.36
N ASP A 161 12.55 2.91 -18.21
CA ASP A 161 13.16 1.58 -18.01
C ASP A 161 13.97 1.51 -16.72
N GLN A 162 14.77 2.53 -16.41
CA GLN A 162 15.52 2.59 -15.14
C GLN A 162 14.57 2.66 -13.94
N THR A 163 13.47 3.42 -14.06
CA THR A 163 12.44 3.53 -13.02
C THR A 163 11.78 2.18 -12.77
N ASP A 164 11.40 1.47 -13.82
CA ASP A 164 10.76 0.16 -13.73
C ASP A 164 11.73 -0.89 -13.19
N ARG A 165 12.99 -0.92 -13.66
CA ARG A 165 14.05 -1.79 -13.11
C ARG A 165 14.29 -1.54 -11.62
N ARG A 166 14.35 -0.27 -11.21
CA ARG A 166 14.47 0.11 -9.79
C ARG A 166 13.30 -0.42 -8.97
N ARG A 167 12.07 -0.27 -9.48
CA ARG A 167 10.85 -0.77 -8.82
C ARG A 167 10.86 -2.28 -8.69
N THR A 168 11.22 -3.00 -9.76
CA THR A 168 11.35 -4.46 -9.76
C THR A 168 12.33 -4.89 -8.68
N LEU A 169 13.53 -4.30 -8.69
CA LEU A 169 14.59 -4.68 -7.76
C LEU A 169 14.21 -4.51 -6.29
N VAL A 170 13.60 -3.38 -5.92
CA VAL A 170 13.22 -3.17 -4.52
C VAL A 170 12.10 -4.08 -4.08
N ASN A 171 11.14 -4.39 -4.96
CA ASN A 171 10.06 -5.31 -4.63
C ASN A 171 10.53 -6.77 -4.57
N ASP A 172 11.54 -7.16 -5.33
CA ASP A 172 12.18 -8.48 -5.20
C ASP A 172 12.85 -8.65 -3.83
N LEU A 173 13.51 -7.59 -3.34
CA LEU A 173 14.04 -7.53 -1.98
C LEU A 173 12.91 -7.62 -0.94
N ILE A 174 11.83 -6.85 -1.08
CA ILE A 174 10.71 -6.88 -0.12
C ILE A 174 10.08 -8.27 -0.08
N ALA A 175 9.78 -8.90 -1.23
CA ALA A 175 9.19 -10.23 -1.26
C ALA A 175 10.10 -11.29 -0.63
N ALA A 176 11.41 -11.20 -0.80
CA ALA A 176 12.35 -12.13 -0.18
C ALA A 176 12.35 -12.08 1.35
N THR A 177 11.96 -10.95 1.95
CA THR A 177 11.90 -10.77 3.41
C THR A 177 10.69 -11.45 4.07
N ILE A 178 9.72 -11.88 3.27
CA ILE A 178 8.47 -12.48 3.74
C ILE A 178 8.65 -14.00 3.78
N ASP A 179 8.38 -14.57 4.95
CA ASP A 179 8.15 -16.00 5.11
C ASP A 179 6.72 -16.31 4.62
N PRO A 180 6.53 -17.07 3.52
CA PRO A 180 5.20 -17.35 2.99
C PRO A 180 4.28 -18.04 4.01
N THR A 181 4.83 -18.87 4.91
CA THR A 181 4.05 -19.66 5.88
C THR A 181 3.38 -18.77 6.93
N ILE A 182 3.92 -17.58 7.18
CA ILE A 182 3.36 -16.63 8.15
C ILE A 182 2.04 -16.01 7.67
N LEU A 183 1.76 -16.11 6.36
CA LEU A 183 0.54 -15.66 5.71
C LEU A 183 -0.43 -16.82 5.43
N ASP A 184 -0.19 -18.00 6.01
CA ASP A 184 -1.12 -19.13 5.89
C ASP A 184 -2.51 -18.74 6.42
N GLY A 185 -3.54 -19.04 5.63
CA GLY A 185 -4.93 -18.66 5.93
C GLY A 185 -5.27 -17.19 5.68
N TRP A 186 -4.31 -16.34 5.30
CA TRP A 186 -4.60 -14.96 4.90
C TRP A 186 -5.52 -14.94 3.67
N ARG A 187 -6.53 -14.07 3.70
CA ARG A 187 -7.51 -13.98 2.62
C ARG A 187 -6.99 -13.25 1.38
N GLY A 188 -5.91 -12.49 1.51
CA GLY A 188 -5.42 -11.59 0.48
C GLY A 188 -5.98 -10.18 0.62
N ASP A 189 -6.59 -9.84 1.75
CA ASP A 189 -7.07 -8.49 2.03
C ASP A 189 -5.87 -7.56 2.30
N ILE A 190 -5.83 -6.41 1.63
CA ILE A 190 -4.71 -5.46 1.69
C ILE A 190 -5.16 -4.05 2.07
N ALA A 191 -4.25 -3.27 2.65
CA ALA A 191 -4.40 -1.83 2.82
C ALA A 191 -3.30 -1.06 2.09
N ILE A 192 -3.63 0.12 1.57
CA ILE A 192 -2.69 1.02 0.90
C ILE A 192 -2.68 2.39 1.60
N ASP A 193 -1.48 2.88 1.87
CA ASP A 193 -1.23 4.24 2.30
C ASP A 193 0.13 4.75 1.77
N GLU A 194 0.34 6.07 1.86
CA GLU A 194 1.61 6.72 1.54
C GLU A 194 2.28 7.25 2.82
N HIS A 195 3.44 6.69 3.14
CA HIS A 195 4.32 7.22 4.18
C HIS A 195 5.27 8.28 3.61
N VAL A 196 5.47 9.39 4.31
CA VAL A 196 6.37 10.46 3.86
C VAL A 196 7.73 10.30 4.55
N VAL A 197 8.80 10.12 3.76
CA VAL A 197 10.17 9.93 4.26
C VAL A 197 10.99 11.19 4.02
N ASN A 198 11.60 11.73 5.08
CA ASN A 198 12.46 12.91 4.98
C ASN A 198 13.84 12.54 4.41
N THR A 199 14.25 13.28 3.37
CA THR A 199 15.55 13.11 2.68
C THR A 199 16.52 14.25 2.93
N ALA A 200 16.03 15.44 3.35
CA ALA A 200 16.89 16.55 3.73
C ALA A 200 16.13 17.60 4.55
N THR A 201 16.77 18.10 5.61
CA THR A 201 16.25 19.19 6.43
C THR A 201 16.36 20.55 5.75
N ASN A 202 15.50 21.47 6.19
CA ASN A 202 15.76 22.91 6.08
C ASN A 202 17.03 23.27 6.86
N SER A 203 18.16 23.50 6.18
CA SER A 203 19.23 24.30 6.78
C SER A 203 18.74 25.74 6.84
N TYR A 204 18.52 26.25 8.05
CA TYR A 204 18.04 27.59 8.40
C TYR A 204 18.25 28.67 7.32
N GLN A 205 17.19 29.47 7.11
CA GLN A 205 17.10 30.70 6.30
C GLN A 205 16.78 30.59 4.79
N TYR A 206 15.62 30.07 4.35
CA TYR A 206 15.11 30.46 3.02
C TYR A 206 13.56 30.55 2.99
N PHE A 207 13.10 31.80 3.16
CA PHE A 207 11.86 32.52 2.81
C PHE A 207 10.51 31.80 2.59
N ALA A 208 9.46 32.51 3.01
CA ALA A 208 8.03 32.22 2.86
C ALA A 208 7.51 32.17 1.40
N ASP A 209 8.39 32.34 0.41
CA ASP A 209 8.05 32.27 -1.01
C ASP A 209 8.59 30.97 -1.63
N THR A 210 7.67 30.03 -1.86
CA THR A 210 7.98 28.70 -2.43
C THR A 210 8.43 28.73 -3.89
N SER A 211 8.29 29.87 -4.60
CA SER A 211 8.66 30.00 -6.01
C SER A 211 10.17 30.10 -6.22
N ARG A 212 10.92 30.64 -5.25
CA ARG A 212 12.40 30.79 -5.28
C ARG A 212 13.15 29.71 -4.50
N SER A 213 12.43 28.69 -4.01
CA SER A 213 12.99 27.61 -3.21
C SER A 213 13.90 26.71 -4.07
N LYS A 214 15.17 26.64 -3.69
CA LYS A 214 16.14 25.72 -4.30
C LYS A 214 15.82 24.28 -3.88
N HIS A 215 15.55 23.40 -4.85
CA HIS A 215 15.39 21.96 -4.70
C HIS A 215 16.60 21.33 -3.99
N GLY A 216 16.30 20.42 -3.06
CA GLY A 216 17.29 19.56 -2.43
C GLY A 216 18.01 18.71 -3.48
N GLY A 217 19.20 18.23 -3.13
CA GLY A 217 20.03 17.41 -4.02
C GLY A 217 19.42 16.06 -4.43
N ALA A 218 18.22 15.72 -3.95
CA ALA A 218 17.43 14.54 -4.29
C ALA A 218 16.30 14.89 -5.28
N PRO A 219 16.46 14.65 -6.59
CA PRO A 219 15.50 15.13 -7.59
C PRO A 219 14.12 14.49 -7.53
N MET A 220 13.89 13.37 -6.84
CA MET A 220 12.55 12.83 -6.60
C MET A 220 11.80 13.48 -5.44
N ALA A 221 12.51 14.21 -4.56
CA ALA A 221 11.91 14.79 -3.38
C ALA A 221 11.06 16.04 -3.69
N SER A 222 9.95 16.20 -2.98
CA SER A 222 9.13 17.42 -2.97
C SER A 222 9.29 18.16 -1.64
N TRP A 223 9.14 19.49 -1.71
CA TRP A 223 9.06 20.29 -0.50
C TRP A 223 7.73 20.00 0.20
N TYR A 224 7.80 19.62 1.47
CA TYR A 224 6.62 19.44 2.31
C TYR A 224 6.59 20.53 3.39
N PRO A 225 5.59 21.43 3.38
CA PRO A 225 5.58 22.60 4.25
C PRO A 225 5.04 22.32 5.67
N LYS A 226 4.46 21.14 5.93
CA LYS A 226 3.76 20.87 7.20
C LYS A 226 4.73 20.78 8.38
N GLN A 227 4.32 21.38 9.50
CA GLN A 227 5.02 21.38 10.81
C GLN A 227 4.83 20.11 11.65
N ASN A 228 4.15 19.09 11.13
CA ASN A 228 3.91 17.85 11.89
C ASN A 228 5.21 17.04 12.06
N ARG A 229 5.10 15.86 12.70
CA ARG A 229 6.14 14.88 13.09
C ARG A 229 7.34 14.64 12.15
N VAL A 230 7.25 15.03 10.88
CA VAL A 230 8.26 14.84 9.81
C VAL A 230 9.09 16.12 9.55
N GLY A 231 8.74 17.25 10.16
CA GLY A 231 9.46 18.52 9.99
C GLY A 231 9.34 19.15 8.59
N LYS A 232 9.72 20.43 8.48
CA LYS A 232 9.81 21.13 7.18
C LYS A 232 11.06 20.66 6.44
N GLY A 233 10.92 20.22 5.19
CA GLY A 233 12.05 19.67 4.44
C GLY A 233 11.69 19.11 3.06
N TRP A 234 12.64 18.36 2.51
CA TRP A 234 12.52 17.63 1.25
C TRP A 234 12.18 16.17 1.51
N HIS A 235 11.06 15.72 0.94
CA HIS A 235 10.51 14.40 1.25
C HIS A 235 10.19 13.60 -0.01
N VAL A 236 10.24 12.28 0.13
CA VAL A 236 9.73 11.33 -0.86
C VAL A 236 8.51 10.61 -0.30
N GLY A 237 7.59 10.25 -1.19
CA GLY A 237 6.45 9.40 -0.85
C GLY A 237 6.84 7.93 -0.99
N LEU A 238 6.59 7.16 0.05
CA LEU A 238 6.65 5.71 0.08
C LEU A 238 5.22 5.20 0.06
N THR A 239 4.70 4.90 -1.14
CA THR A 239 3.44 4.14 -1.23
C THR A 239 3.75 2.69 -0.92
N ARG A 240 2.89 2.08 -0.11
CA ARG A 240 3.07 0.69 0.29
C ARG A 240 1.74 -0.05 0.33
N ILE A 241 1.83 -1.35 0.11
CA ILE A 241 0.76 -2.29 0.41
C ILE A 241 1.13 -3.06 1.67
N ILE A 242 0.20 -3.15 2.62
CA ILE A 242 0.32 -4.02 3.78
C ILE A 242 -0.74 -5.12 3.79
N SER A 243 -0.40 -6.29 4.32
CA SER A 243 -1.37 -7.33 4.65
C SER A 243 -2.28 -6.88 5.79
N THR A 244 -3.58 -7.14 5.64
CA THR A 244 -4.58 -6.87 6.67
C THR A 244 -5.57 -8.03 6.82
N SER A 245 -6.31 -8.00 7.93
CA SER A 245 -7.31 -8.99 8.34
C SER A 245 -8.67 -8.33 8.52
N ARG A 246 -9.72 -9.10 8.31
CA ARG A 246 -11.10 -8.66 8.53
C ARG A 246 -11.33 -8.38 10.01
N PRO A 247 -12.12 -7.36 10.38
CA PRO A 247 -12.22 -6.86 11.76
C PRO A 247 -12.72 -7.88 12.79
N TYR A 248 -13.36 -8.97 12.37
CA TYR A 248 -13.93 -9.98 13.26
C TYR A 248 -13.29 -11.36 13.12
N GLU A 249 -12.23 -11.46 12.33
CA GLU A 249 -11.53 -12.72 12.07
C GLU A 249 -10.22 -12.82 12.85
N ASN A 250 -9.53 -13.95 12.66
CA ASN A 250 -8.17 -14.12 13.13
C ASN A 250 -7.25 -13.09 12.47
N ARG A 251 -6.34 -12.56 13.27
CA ARG A 251 -5.35 -11.60 12.84
C ARG A 251 -4.37 -12.27 11.88
N VAL A 252 -3.90 -11.49 10.90
CA VAL A 252 -2.67 -11.80 10.15
C VAL A 252 -1.54 -10.86 10.57
N PRO A 253 -0.26 -11.24 10.41
CA PRO A 253 0.84 -10.30 10.60
C PRO A 253 0.70 -9.14 9.60
N THR A 254 1.06 -7.94 10.03
CA THR A 254 1.06 -6.75 9.18
C THR A 254 2.43 -6.60 8.57
N LEU A 255 2.56 -7.02 7.32
CA LEU A 255 3.80 -7.01 6.55
C LEU A 255 3.63 -6.11 5.34
N CYS A 256 4.67 -5.38 4.99
CA CYS A 256 4.72 -4.65 3.73
C CYS A 256 5.01 -5.64 2.59
N LEU A 257 4.08 -5.73 1.64
CA LEU A 257 4.11 -6.71 0.56
C LEU A 257 4.73 -6.14 -0.72
N ALA A 258 4.59 -4.84 -0.93
CA ALA A 258 5.18 -4.11 -2.05
C ALA A 258 5.28 -2.61 -1.73
N ILE A 259 6.23 -1.94 -2.41
CA ILE A 259 6.48 -0.51 -2.28
C ILE A 259 6.68 0.17 -3.65
N ASP A 260 6.36 1.46 -3.69
CA ASP A 260 6.80 2.38 -4.74
C ASP A 260 7.29 3.66 -4.06
N VAL A 261 8.42 4.18 -4.55
CA VAL A 261 9.07 5.38 -4.01
C VAL A 261 9.08 6.44 -5.09
N GLN A 262 8.38 7.53 -4.81
CA GLN A 262 8.18 8.62 -5.75
C GLN A 262 8.14 9.96 -5.02
N GLN A 263 7.76 11.01 -5.75
CA GLN A 263 7.44 12.30 -5.15
C GLN A 263 6.27 12.16 -4.15
N ALA A 264 6.38 12.78 -2.97
CA ALA A 264 5.30 12.74 -1.99
C ALA A 264 4.02 13.42 -2.51
N THR A 265 2.88 12.76 -2.31
CA THR A 265 1.54 13.16 -2.74
C THR A 265 0.51 12.96 -1.62
N ALA A 266 -0.77 13.19 -1.92
CA ALA A 266 -1.88 12.88 -1.01
C ALA A 266 -2.56 11.53 -1.32
N GLY A 267 -2.00 10.73 -2.24
CA GLY A 267 -2.59 9.47 -2.71
C GLY A 267 -2.32 9.23 -4.20
N ASN A 268 -1.15 8.68 -4.53
CA ASN A 268 -0.77 8.39 -5.91
C ASN A 268 -1.35 7.06 -6.39
N VAL A 269 -2.38 7.11 -7.24
CA VAL A 269 -3.03 5.92 -7.80
C VAL A 269 -2.08 5.06 -8.63
N ALA A 270 -1.21 5.65 -9.44
CA ALA A 270 -0.27 4.88 -10.25
C ALA A 270 0.69 4.08 -9.34
N ALA A 271 1.23 4.71 -8.30
CA ALA A 271 2.09 4.05 -7.31
C ALA A 271 1.34 2.91 -6.58
N ALA A 272 0.08 3.13 -6.20
CA ALA A 272 -0.74 2.10 -5.57
C ALA A 272 -0.95 0.89 -6.50
N LEU A 273 -1.29 1.13 -7.77
CA LEU A 273 -1.47 0.05 -8.76
C LEU A 273 -0.16 -0.69 -9.04
N ASN A 274 0.96 0.02 -9.15
CA ASN A 274 2.29 -0.57 -9.30
C ASN A 274 2.63 -1.50 -8.14
N CYS A 275 2.27 -1.13 -6.91
CA CYS A 275 2.47 -2.01 -5.75
C CYS A 275 1.61 -3.28 -5.86
N ILE A 276 0.36 -3.18 -6.33
CA ILE A 276 -0.53 -4.36 -6.45
C ILE A 276 0.03 -5.31 -7.50
N ASP A 277 0.48 -4.77 -8.64
CA ASP A 277 1.10 -5.53 -9.71
C ASP A 277 2.38 -6.21 -9.21
N ALA A 278 3.26 -5.45 -8.54
CA ALA A 278 4.51 -5.98 -8.01
C ALA A 278 4.29 -7.12 -6.98
N MET A 279 3.32 -6.97 -6.09
CA MET A 279 2.94 -8.02 -5.14
C MET A 279 2.40 -9.27 -5.85
N THR A 280 1.60 -9.08 -6.90
CA THR A 280 0.97 -10.16 -7.67
C THR A 280 2.01 -10.94 -8.50
N GLU A 281 2.90 -10.23 -9.20
CA GLU A 281 4.02 -10.82 -9.97
C GLU A 281 4.93 -11.69 -9.12
N ARG A 282 5.04 -11.40 -7.82
CA ARG A 282 5.87 -12.13 -6.85
C ARG A 282 5.11 -13.24 -6.14
N ASN A 283 3.90 -13.57 -6.59
CA ASN A 283 3.05 -14.62 -6.05
C ASN A 283 2.77 -14.48 -4.55
N LEU A 284 2.78 -13.26 -4.02
CA LEU A 284 2.46 -13.00 -2.61
C LEU A 284 0.95 -13.00 -2.36
N ARG A 285 0.15 -12.79 -3.41
CA ARG A 285 -1.31 -12.81 -3.32
C ARG A 285 -1.81 -14.25 -3.26
N PRO A 286 -2.64 -14.63 -2.28
CA PRO A 286 -3.21 -15.97 -2.22
C PRO A 286 -4.23 -16.17 -3.34
N ASN A 287 -4.18 -17.35 -3.96
CA ASN A 287 -5.22 -17.82 -4.88
C ASN A 287 -6.51 -18.08 -4.09
N LYS A 288 -7.64 -17.59 -4.60
CA LYS A 288 -8.94 -17.74 -3.97
C LYS A 288 -9.99 -18.22 -4.95
N GLY A 289 -10.97 -18.95 -4.43
CA GLY A 289 -12.07 -19.47 -5.23
C GLY A 289 -12.96 -18.35 -5.77
N HIS A 290 -13.76 -18.66 -6.80
CA HIS A 290 -14.62 -17.70 -7.51
C HIS A 290 -15.62 -16.93 -6.63
N LYS A 291 -15.87 -17.37 -5.38
CA LYS A 291 -16.81 -16.72 -4.45
C LYS A 291 -16.13 -15.84 -3.39
N ASP A 292 -14.81 -15.90 -3.27
CA ASP A 292 -14.07 -15.20 -2.22
C ASP A 292 -13.69 -13.78 -2.67
N ARG A 293 -14.16 -12.78 -1.93
CA ARG A 293 -13.77 -11.37 -2.16
C ARG A 293 -12.49 -11.04 -1.43
N GLN A 294 -11.58 -10.41 -2.16
CA GLN A 294 -10.41 -9.75 -1.60
C GLN A 294 -10.65 -8.24 -1.59
N TYR A 295 -10.41 -7.64 -0.43
CA TYR A 295 -10.62 -6.23 -0.20
C TYR A 295 -9.31 -5.46 -0.32
N LEU A 296 -9.39 -4.33 -1.01
CA LEU A 296 -8.37 -3.29 -0.97
C LEU A 296 -8.93 -2.15 -0.14
N VAL A 297 -8.29 -1.82 0.98
CA VAL A 297 -8.74 -0.74 1.86
C VAL A 297 -7.83 0.47 1.72
N THR A 298 -8.42 1.65 1.49
CA THR A 298 -7.66 2.89 1.31
C THR A 298 -8.31 4.04 2.07
N ASP A 299 -7.51 5.00 2.53
CA ASP A 299 -8.04 6.24 3.06
C ASP A 299 -8.52 7.22 1.96
N MET A 300 -9.08 8.36 2.37
CA MET A 300 -9.75 9.37 1.53
C MET A 300 -8.90 9.96 0.39
N GLY A 301 -7.58 9.77 0.40
CA GLY A 301 -6.68 10.28 -0.64
C GLY A 301 -6.95 9.68 -2.02
N TYR A 302 -7.26 8.37 -2.05
CA TYR A 302 -7.42 7.60 -3.29
C TYR A 302 -8.85 7.66 -3.86
N SER A 303 -9.85 7.94 -3.02
CA SER A 303 -11.27 7.95 -3.41
C SER A 303 -11.63 9.07 -4.39
N ARG A 304 -10.79 10.10 -4.50
CA ARG A 304 -10.99 11.23 -5.43
C ARG A 304 -10.63 10.92 -6.88
N SER A 305 -9.84 9.88 -7.12
CA SER A 305 -9.34 9.59 -8.47
C SER A 305 -10.37 8.81 -9.29
N THR A 306 -10.69 9.34 -10.47
CA THR A 306 -11.52 8.64 -11.46
C THR A 306 -10.77 7.42 -11.98
N GLY A 307 -11.38 6.24 -11.82
CA GLY A 307 -10.84 4.97 -12.33
C GLY A 307 -10.03 4.14 -11.34
N PHE A 308 -9.72 4.62 -10.12
CA PHE A 308 -9.02 3.79 -9.14
C PHE A 308 -9.82 2.53 -8.77
N ASN A 309 -11.11 2.67 -8.48
CA ASN A 309 -11.99 1.54 -8.15
C ASN A 309 -12.08 0.52 -9.31
N VAL A 310 -12.16 1.00 -10.56
CA VAL A 310 -12.15 0.12 -11.75
C VAL A 310 -10.81 -0.60 -11.90
N ASN A 311 -9.69 0.08 -11.66
CA ASN A 311 -8.36 -0.52 -11.76
C ASN A 311 -8.06 -1.51 -10.64
N ALA A 312 -8.61 -1.28 -9.44
CA ALA A 312 -8.60 -2.26 -8.35
C ALA A 312 -9.41 -3.50 -8.74
N LEU A 313 -10.60 -3.31 -9.33
CA LEU A 313 -11.45 -4.40 -9.82
C LEU A 313 -10.75 -5.22 -10.92
N LYS A 314 -10.06 -4.59 -11.87
CA LYS A 314 -9.23 -5.29 -12.89
C LYS A 314 -8.19 -6.21 -12.27
N ARG A 315 -7.64 -5.80 -11.12
CA ARG A 315 -6.69 -6.57 -10.32
C ARG A 315 -7.39 -7.51 -9.34
N GLY A 316 -8.71 -7.73 -9.47
CA GLY A 316 -9.49 -8.66 -8.65
C GLY A 316 -9.73 -8.19 -7.20
N TYR A 317 -9.59 -6.90 -6.92
CA TYR A 317 -9.90 -6.32 -5.61
C TYR A 317 -11.23 -5.60 -5.60
N THR A 318 -11.94 -5.69 -4.48
CA THR A 318 -13.07 -4.83 -4.18
C THR A 318 -12.61 -3.71 -3.25
N LEU A 319 -12.77 -2.45 -3.67
CA LEU A 319 -12.31 -1.30 -2.91
C LEU A 319 -13.23 -1.06 -1.70
N LEU A 320 -12.63 -0.78 -0.54
CA LEU A 320 -13.27 -0.24 0.66
C LEU A 320 -12.59 1.09 0.98
N MET A 321 -13.36 2.17 1.12
CA MET A 321 -12.78 3.49 1.34
C MET A 321 -13.67 4.40 2.17
N ASN A 322 -13.04 5.43 2.73
CA ASN A 322 -13.76 6.57 3.27
C ASN A 322 -14.20 7.51 2.13
N LEU A 323 -15.46 7.93 2.18
CA LEU A 323 -15.98 8.95 1.28
C LEU A 323 -15.44 10.34 1.70
N PRO A 324 -14.96 11.17 0.76
CA PRO A 324 -14.69 12.59 0.95
C PRO A 324 -15.81 13.30 1.71
N LYS A 325 -15.45 14.20 2.64
CA LYS A 325 -16.42 14.93 3.48
C LYS A 325 -17.51 15.69 2.71
N ASN A 326 -17.20 16.11 1.48
CA ASN A 326 -18.08 16.94 0.65
C ASN A 326 -18.75 16.15 -0.48
N GLU A 327 -18.63 14.83 -0.51
CA GLU A 327 -19.20 14.02 -1.59
C GLU A 327 -20.67 13.67 -1.32
N ARG A 328 -21.51 13.71 -2.37
CA ARG A 328 -22.94 13.39 -2.26
C ARG A 328 -23.11 11.94 -1.82
N HIS A 329 -23.84 11.72 -0.73
CA HIS A 329 -24.11 10.40 -0.17
C HIS A 329 -25.23 9.65 -0.89
N PHE A 330 -26.06 10.36 -1.65
CA PHE A 330 -27.13 9.80 -2.45
C PHE A 330 -26.84 10.06 -3.92
N ARG A 331 -26.86 8.99 -4.72
CA ARG A 331 -26.75 9.05 -6.16
C ARG A 331 -27.76 8.10 -6.77
N ASP A 332 -28.76 8.68 -7.43
CA ASP A 332 -29.61 7.92 -8.33
C ASP A 332 -28.74 7.30 -9.42
N LEU A 333 -28.80 5.97 -9.56
CA LEU A 333 -28.08 5.28 -10.63
C LEU A 333 -28.80 5.41 -11.98
N GLY A 334 -29.97 6.07 -11.99
CA GLY A 334 -30.88 6.11 -13.12
C GLY A 334 -31.61 4.78 -13.29
N PRO A 335 -32.48 4.66 -14.31
CA PRO A 335 -32.99 3.36 -14.73
C PRO A 335 -31.80 2.42 -14.92
N ALA A 336 -31.93 1.18 -14.46
CA ALA A 336 -30.92 0.14 -14.64
C ALA A 336 -30.77 -0.19 -16.13
N ALA A 337 -30.13 0.69 -16.90
CA ALA A 337 -30.03 0.70 -18.36
C ALA A 337 -31.14 -0.11 -19.03
N ASP A 338 -32.39 0.32 -18.83
CA ASP A 338 -33.46 -0.08 -19.74
C ASP A 338 -33.37 0.90 -20.92
N PRO A 339 -33.18 0.42 -22.16
CA PRO A 339 -33.21 1.27 -23.36
C PRO A 339 -34.49 2.12 -23.49
N THR A 340 -35.54 1.83 -22.72
CA THR A 340 -36.85 2.49 -22.77
C THR A 340 -37.01 3.69 -21.81
N GLY A 341 -36.04 3.97 -20.92
CA GLY A 341 -35.89 5.29 -20.29
C GLY A 341 -36.78 5.68 -19.11
N ASN A 342 -37.70 4.84 -18.59
CA ASN A 342 -38.75 5.30 -17.66
C ASN A 342 -38.88 4.61 -16.28
N ASP A 343 -37.95 3.78 -15.82
CA ASP A 343 -38.04 3.15 -14.48
C ASP A 343 -37.15 3.85 -13.44
N SER A 344 -37.70 4.16 -12.25
CA SER A 344 -36.88 4.49 -11.07
C SER A 344 -36.03 3.28 -10.68
N GLY A 345 -34.77 3.27 -11.10
CA GLY A 345 -33.84 2.19 -10.83
C GLY A 345 -33.39 2.13 -9.36
N PRO A 346 -32.64 1.10 -8.98
CA PRO A 346 -31.96 1.08 -7.68
C PRO A 346 -30.99 2.26 -7.61
N TYR A 347 -30.61 2.68 -6.42
CA TYR A 347 -29.74 3.85 -6.23
C TYR A 347 -28.55 3.52 -5.33
N LEU A 348 -27.49 4.33 -5.43
CA LEU A 348 -26.36 4.27 -4.50
C LEU A 348 -26.63 5.20 -3.33
N PHE A 349 -26.66 4.62 -2.12
CA PHE A 349 -26.63 5.37 -0.88
C PHE A 349 -25.42 4.96 -0.07
N LYS A 350 -24.57 5.94 0.27
CA LYS A 350 -23.31 5.72 1.00
C LYS A 350 -22.57 4.50 0.46
N SER A 351 -22.35 4.48 -0.85
CA SER A 351 -21.63 3.43 -1.59
C SER A 351 -22.33 2.07 -1.76
N ALA A 352 -23.44 1.81 -1.08
CA ALA A 352 -24.21 0.56 -1.21
C ALA A 352 -25.39 0.72 -2.18
N ILE A 353 -25.74 -0.37 -2.88
CA ILE A 353 -26.89 -0.40 -3.79
C ILE A 353 -28.15 -0.73 -2.99
N LEU A 354 -29.13 0.16 -3.02
CA LEU A 354 -30.38 0.00 -2.29
C LEU A 354 -31.57 -0.24 -3.23
N CYS A 355 -32.57 -0.94 -2.69
CA CYS A 355 -33.87 -1.10 -3.32
C CYS A 355 -34.55 0.27 -3.50
N PRO A 356 -35.26 0.50 -4.63
CA PRO A 356 -36.00 1.76 -4.86
C PRO A 356 -36.95 2.14 -3.71
N GLY A 357 -37.57 1.17 -3.02
CA GLY A 357 -38.45 1.40 -1.88
C GLY A 357 -37.77 1.96 -0.61
N ALA A 358 -36.45 2.13 -0.62
CA ALA A 358 -35.72 2.73 0.49
C ALA A 358 -35.57 4.27 0.38
N HIS A 359 -36.06 4.88 -0.71
CA HIS A 359 -35.76 6.27 -1.09
C HIS A 359 -36.02 7.28 0.03
N ARG A 360 -37.22 7.26 0.63
CA ARG A 360 -37.60 8.17 1.73
C ARG A 360 -36.71 8.01 2.97
N LEU A 361 -36.38 6.76 3.33
CA LEU A 361 -35.51 6.45 4.48
C LEU A 361 -34.13 7.10 4.31
N THR A 362 -33.63 7.17 3.09
CA THR A 362 -32.31 7.74 2.80
C THR A 362 -32.26 9.27 2.73
N GLN A 363 -33.39 9.94 2.45
CA GLN A 363 -33.44 11.41 2.43
C GLN A 363 -33.36 12.03 3.83
N GLN A 364 -33.77 11.28 4.86
CA GLN A 364 -33.86 11.76 6.24
C GLN A 364 -32.70 11.29 7.13
N THR A 365 -31.73 10.54 6.58
CA THR A 365 -30.75 9.80 7.38
C THR A 365 -29.33 10.30 7.22
N ILE A 366 -28.73 10.73 8.34
CA ILE A 366 -27.28 10.83 8.51
C ILE A 366 -26.78 9.55 9.19
N LEU A 367 -26.24 8.62 8.42
CA LEU A 367 -25.73 7.36 8.97
C LEU A 367 -24.23 7.46 9.32
N ASN A 368 -23.88 7.86 10.54
CA ASN A 368 -22.50 7.80 11.03
C ASN A 368 -22.48 7.05 12.36
N PRO A 369 -21.56 6.09 12.57
CA PRO A 369 -21.53 5.35 13.81
C PRO A 369 -21.21 6.29 14.98
N PRO A 370 -21.91 6.17 16.11
CA PRO A 370 -21.58 6.90 17.32
C PRO A 370 -20.14 6.61 17.78
N GLY A 371 -19.54 7.56 18.50
CA GLY A 371 -18.24 7.34 19.15
C GLY A 371 -18.32 6.31 20.28
N ASP A 372 -17.16 5.86 20.77
CA ASP A 372 -17.07 4.85 21.83
C ASP A 372 -17.71 5.32 23.17
N ASP A 373 -17.86 6.63 23.38
CA ASP A 373 -18.45 7.26 24.56
C ASP A 373 -19.96 7.53 24.43
N ALA A 374 -20.61 7.07 23.36
CA ALA A 374 -22.03 7.30 23.14
C ALA A 374 -22.90 6.57 24.18
N ASP A 375 -23.98 7.22 24.61
CA ASP A 375 -24.96 6.61 25.50
C ASP A 375 -25.75 5.47 24.82
N LEU A 376 -26.39 4.62 25.63
CA LEU A 376 -27.13 3.46 25.15
C LEU A 376 -28.30 3.85 24.23
N ALA A 377 -28.95 4.99 24.49
CA ALA A 377 -30.05 5.48 23.66
C ALA A 377 -29.59 5.81 22.23
N THR A 378 -28.45 6.49 22.10
CA THR A 378 -27.81 6.83 20.82
C THR A 378 -27.37 5.57 20.09
N LEU A 379 -26.76 4.62 20.80
CA LEU A 379 -26.34 3.34 20.23
C LEU A 379 -27.54 2.55 19.67
N ARG A 380 -28.65 2.47 20.42
CA ARG A 380 -29.89 1.81 19.98
C ARG A 380 -30.53 2.51 18.79
N ALA A 381 -30.61 3.84 18.82
CA ALA A 381 -31.18 4.63 17.73
C ALA A 381 -30.40 4.40 16.43
N PHE A 382 -29.07 4.44 16.50
CA PHE A 382 -28.21 4.13 15.36
C PHE A 382 -28.38 2.68 14.89
N ALA A 383 -28.34 1.70 15.78
CA ALA A 383 -28.48 0.28 15.41
C ALA A 383 -29.82 0.00 14.71
N LYS A 384 -30.92 0.60 15.20
CA LYS A 384 -32.25 0.51 14.57
C LYS A 384 -32.25 1.12 13.17
N GLN A 385 -31.64 2.30 13.00
CA GLN A 385 -31.56 2.99 11.72
C GLN A 385 -30.68 2.24 10.71
N GLU A 386 -29.51 1.77 11.14
CA GLU A 386 -28.61 0.96 10.33
C GLU A 386 -29.29 -0.34 9.87
N ALA A 387 -29.93 -1.08 10.79
CA ALA A 387 -30.65 -2.31 10.47
C ALA A 387 -31.77 -2.07 9.44
N ALA A 388 -32.51 -0.97 9.58
CA ALA A 388 -33.55 -0.59 8.63
C ALA A 388 -32.98 -0.37 7.22
N ILE A 389 -31.84 0.31 7.09
CA ILE A 389 -31.22 0.55 5.78
C ILE A 389 -30.57 -0.72 5.23
N ALA A 390 -29.82 -1.45 6.07
CA ALA A 390 -29.09 -2.67 5.68
C ALA A 390 -30.02 -3.77 5.16
N ALA A 391 -31.23 -3.90 5.72
CA ALA A 391 -32.25 -4.82 5.23
C ALA A 391 -32.67 -4.52 3.77
N ARG A 392 -32.57 -3.26 3.34
CA ARG A 392 -32.94 -2.78 2.00
C ARG A 392 -31.76 -2.78 1.02
N THR A 393 -30.56 -3.14 1.46
CA THR A 393 -29.39 -3.30 0.60
C THR A 393 -29.54 -4.51 -0.30
N MET A 394 -29.39 -4.29 -1.60
CA MET A 394 -29.47 -5.33 -2.63
C MET A 394 -28.21 -6.19 -2.62
N PRO A 395 -28.29 -7.48 -2.26
CA PRO A 395 -27.13 -8.37 -2.34
C PRO A 395 -26.71 -8.58 -3.80
N LEU A 396 -25.41 -8.82 -3.98
CA LEU A 396 -24.85 -9.18 -5.29
C LEU A 396 -24.86 -10.69 -5.49
N ASN A 397 -25.17 -11.11 -6.71
CA ASN A 397 -24.89 -12.46 -7.20
C ASN A 397 -23.56 -12.46 -7.97
N GLY A 398 -22.50 -12.97 -7.33
CA GLY A 398 -21.15 -12.97 -7.89
C GLY A 398 -20.37 -11.66 -7.70
N HIS A 399 -19.41 -11.43 -8.59
CA HIS A 399 -18.49 -10.28 -8.57
C HIS A 399 -18.86 -9.27 -9.67
N PRO A 400 -18.59 -7.96 -9.46
CA PRO A 400 -18.67 -6.98 -10.53
C PRO A 400 -17.79 -7.39 -11.72
N LYS A 401 -18.31 -7.26 -12.94
CA LYS A 401 -17.60 -7.62 -14.18
C LYS A 401 -17.35 -6.37 -15.01
N ILE A 402 -16.14 -6.26 -15.55
CA ILE A 402 -15.79 -5.18 -16.49
C ILE A 402 -16.09 -5.71 -17.89
N GLU A 403 -16.95 -5.00 -18.62
CA GLU A 403 -17.34 -5.36 -19.98
C GLU A 403 -17.28 -4.15 -20.91
N VAL A 404 -17.16 -4.42 -22.21
CA VAL A 404 -17.29 -3.39 -23.25
C VAL A 404 -18.74 -3.38 -23.71
N LEU A 405 -19.42 -2.24 -23.59
CA LEU A 405 -20.82 -2.09 -24.00
C LEU A 405 -20.93 -2.05 -25.52
N ARG A 406 -21.02 -3.21 -26.15
CA ARG A 406 -21.20 -3.32 -27.60
C ARG A 406 -22.69 -3.15 -27.94
N PRO A 407 -23.07 -2.19 -28.80
CA PRO A 407 -24.43 -2.14 -29.33
C PRO A 407 -24.69 -3.38 -30.18
N ALA A 408 -25.97 -3.75 -30.32
CA ALA A 408 -26.36 -4.83 -31.22
C ALA A 408 -26.01 -4.48 -32.67
N GLY A 409 -25.48 -5.46 -33.41
CA GLY A 409 -25.08 -5.31 -34.82
C GLY A 409 -23.61 -4.96 -35.03
N ARG A 410 -23.20 -4.88 -36.30
CA ARG A 410 -21.83 -4.52 -36.71
C ARG A 410 -21.60 -3.01 -36.46
N PRO A 411 -20.51 -2.61 -35.78
CA PRO A 411 -20.17 -1.20 -35.62
C PRO A 411 -20.02 -0.54 -37.00
N LYS A 412 -20.57 0.67 -37.15
CA LYS A 412 -20.33 1.47 -38.36
C LYS A 412 -18.83 1.75 -38.48
N ALA A 413 -18.32 1.77 -39.71
CA ALA A 413 -16.93 2.17 -39.96
C ALA A 413 -16.70 3.59 -39.39
N GLY A 414 -15.63 3.77 -38.61
CA GLY A 414 -15.32 5.03 -37.92
C GLY A 414 -16.08 5.30 -36.62
N ALA A 415 -16.90 4.36 -36.13
CA ALA A 415 -17.56 4.52 -34.83
C ALA A 415 -16.54 4.62 -33.69
N ALA A 416 -16.83 5.48 -32.70
CA ALA A 416 -16.03 5.58 -31.49
C ALA A 416 -15.96 4.22 -30.77
N PRO A 417 -14.85 3.91 -30.06
CA PRO A 417 -14.74 2.70 -29.27
C PRO A 417 -15.90 2.58 -28.28
N ALA A 418 -16.50 1.40 -28.21
CA ALA A 418 -17.57 1.12 -27.27
C ALA A 418 -17.10 1.40 -25.83
N PRO A 419 -17.93 2.07 -25.00
CA PRO A 419 -17.53 2.45 -23.66
C PRO A 419 -17.35 1.22 -22.77
N THR A 420 -16.37 1.27 -21.87
CA THR A 420 -16.22 0.27 -20.81
C THR A 420 -17.26 0.52 -19.72
N VAL A 421 -17.96 -0.53 -19.31
CA VAL A 421 -18.99 -0.52 -18.27
C VAL A 421 -18.70 -1.59 -17.22
N ILE A 422 -19.31 -1.43 -16.05
CA ILE A 422 -19.24 -2.39 -14.95
C ILE A 422 -20.62 -3.00 -14.78
N LYS A 423 -20.73 -4.31 -14.97
CA LYS A 423 -21.97 -5.06 -14.76
C LYS A 423 -22.00 -5.65 -13.36
N LEU A 424 -23.09 -5.41 -12.64
CA LEU A 424 -23.36 -5.98 -11.33
C LEU A 424 -24.70 -6.70 -11.36
N GLN A 425 -24.71 -7.99 -11.00
CA GLN A 425 -25.95 -8.73 -10.84
C GLN A 425 -26.45 -8.53 -9.41
N VAL A 426 -27.56 -7.80 -9.24
CA VAL A 426 -28.20 -7.53 -7.95
C VAL A 426 -29.43 -8.39 -7.78
N GLN A 427 -29.76 -8.72 -6.53
CA GLN A 427 -30.98 -9.44 -6.18
C GLN A 427 -31.91 -8.53 -5.37
N CYS A 428 -33.22 -8.65 -5.58
CA CYS A 428 -34.23 -7.97 -4.77
C CYS A 428 -34.08 -8.37 -3.29
N PRO A 429 -34.00 -7.43 -2.32
CA PRO A 429 -33.83 -7.80 -0.91
C PRO A 429 -35.00 -8.63 -0.36
N ALA A 430 -36.21 -8.41 -0.87
CA ALA A 430 -37.39 -9.20 -0.48
C ALA A 430 -37.32 -10.63 -1.03
N ALA A 431 -36.90 -10.80 -2.29
CA ALA A 431 -36.62 -12.12 -2.86
C ALA A 431 -35.43 -12.83 -2.20
N ALA A 432 -34.51 -12.06 -1.58
CA ALA A 432 -33.43 -12.57 -0.75
C ALA A 432 -33.85 -12.86 0.71
N GLY A 433 -35.12 -12.64 1.07
CA GLY A 433 -35.64 -12.90 2.42
C GLY A 433 -35.17 -11.93 3.49
N LYS A 434 -34.82 -10.68 3.14
CA LYS A 434 -34.37 -9.66 4.11
C LYS A 434 -35.47 -8.73 4.61
N ILE A 435 -36.54 -8.57 3.84
CA ILE A 435 -37.62 -7.62 4.10
C ILE A 435 -38.94 -8.20 3.60
N ARG A 436 -40.05 -7.70 4.15
CA ARG A 436 -41.38 -7.87 3.59
C ARG A 436 -41.66 -6.74 2.61
N CYS A 437 -42.11 -7.10 1.42
CA CYS A 437 -42.46 -6.19 0.35
C CYS A 437 -43.86 -6.54 -0.17
N PRO A 438 -44.79 -5.57 -0.25
CA PRO A 438 -46.16 -5.81 -0.72
C PRO A 438 -46.21 -6.31 -2.17
N LEU A 439 -45.19 -6.00 -2.99
CA LEU A 439 -45.13 -6.39 -4.40
C LEU A 439 -44.88 -7.90 -4.63
N LEU A 440 -44.48 -8.67 -3.61
CA LEU A 440 -44.30 -10.13 -3.72
C LEU A 440 -45.55 -10.94 -3.30
N GLY A 441 -46.61 -10.26 -2.81
CA GLY A 441 -47.81 -10.91 -2.28
C GLY A 441 -47.67 -11.43 -0.84
N GLN A 442 -48.79 -11.56 -0.14
CA GLN A 442 -48.86 -12.03 1.26
C GLN A 442 -48.41 -13.49 1.39
N ASP A 443 -48.71 -14.34 0.39
CA ASP A 443 -48.42 -15.78 0.40
C ASP A 443 -46.92 -16.09 0.49
N HIS A 444 -46.07 -15.18 0.03
CA HIS A 444 -44.61 -15.29 0.07
C HIS A 444 -44.04 -15.22 1.52
N TYR A 445 -44.86 -14.80 2.49
CA TYR A 445 -44.48 -14.61 3.90
C TYR A 445 -45.30 -15.47 4.87
N THR A 446 -45.91 -16.55 4.36
CA THR A 446 -46.65 -17.54 5.16
C THR A 446 -45.77 -18.27 6.18
N ASP A 447 -44.47 -18.41 5.89
CA ASP A 447 -43.45 -18.92 6.81
C ASP A 447 -43.31 -18.00 8.05
N PRO A 448 -43.54 -18.51 9.28
CA PRO A 448 -43.43 -17.73 10.52
C PRO A 448 -42.08 -17.01 10.66
N THR A 449 -40.98 -17.60 10.17
CA THR A 449 -39.65 -17.00 10.25
C THR A 449 -39.52 -15.72 9.42
N LYS A 450 -40.37 -15.56 8.40
CA LYS A 450 -40.38 -14.39 7.50
C LYS A 450 -41.36 -13.30 7.95
N GLN A 451 -42.26 -13.60 8.87
CA GLN A 451 -43.24 -12.63 9.37
C GLN A 451 -42.59 -11.52 10.20
N HIS A 452 -41.47 -11.81 10.86
CA HIS A 452 -40.70 -10.87 11.68
C HIS A 452 -39.75 -9.95 10.88
N LEU A 453 -39.66 -10.14 9.55
CA LEU A 453 -38.78 -9.32 8.72
C LEU A 453 -39.31 -7.87 8.64
N PRO A 454 -38.41 -6.86 8.57
CA PRO A 454 -38.82 -5.47 8.42
C PRO A 454 -39.68 -5.26 7.17
N GLU A 455 -40.78 -4.54 7.30
CA GLU A 455 -41.63 -4.19 6.17
C GLU A 455 -41.09 -2.95 5.43
N ILE A 456 -41.07 -3.01 4.10
CA ILE A 456 -41.02 -1.81 3.27
C ILE A 456 -42.41 -1.17 3.39
N GLY A 457 -42.47 0.03 3.97
CA GLY A 457 -43.70 0.78 4.09
C GLY A 457 -44.43 0.89 2.75
N THR A 458 -45.75 1.00 2.81
CA THR A 458 -46.69 0.99 1.67
C THR A 458 -46.47 2.10 0.65
N ASP A 459 -45.60 3.05 0.95
CA ASP A 459 -45.36 4.26 0.15
C ASP A 459 -44.38 4.04 -1.02
N ALA A 460 -44.43 2.88 -1.69
CA ALA A 460 -43.64 2.66 -2.89
C ALA A 460 -44.11 3.66 -3.96
N PRO A 461 -43.31 4.65 -4.38
CA PRO A 461 -43.75 5.76 -5.20
C PRO A 461 -43.83 5.38 -6.69
N PHE A 462 -44.22 4.15 -7.00
CA PHE A 462 -44.14 3.60 -8.35
C PHE A 462 -45.51 3.21 -8.87
N ASP A 463 -45.98 3.94 -9.89
CA ASP A 463 -47.17 3.55 -10.67
C ASP A 463 -46.95 2.21 -11.39
N HIS A 464 -45.68 1.88 -11.68
CA HIS A 464 -45.24 0.59 -12.24
C HIS A 464 -44.03 0.04 -11.48
N PRO A 465 -44.02 -1.24 -11.06
CA PRO A 465 -42.89 -1.83 -10.36
C PRO A 465 -41.59 -1.78 -11.18
N PRO A 466 -40.50 -1.21 -10.65
CA PRO A 466 -39.21 -1.18 -11.35
C PRO A 466 -38.74 -2.57 -11.75
N LYS A 467 -37.94 -2.69 -12.82
CA LYS A 467 -37.37 -3.96 -13.30
C LYS A 467 -36.76 -4.83 -12.19
N VAL A 468 -36.07 -4.21 -11.23
CA VAL A 468 -35.47 -4.89 -10.06
C VAL A 468 -36.48 -5.58 -9.15
N CYS A 469 -37.75 -5.18 -9.19
CA CYS A 469 -38.85 -5.79 -8.44
C CYS A 469 -39.54 -6.92 -9.21
N ARG A 470 -39.34 -7.00 -10.55
CA ARG A 470 -39.99 -7.97 -11.45
C ARG A 470 -39.12 -9.19 -11.77
N SER A 471 -37.88 -9.23 -11.29
CA SER A 471 -36.93 -10.30 -11.60
C SER A 471 -36.15 -10.70 -10.36
N GLN A 472 -35.87 -12.00 -10.20
CA GLN A 472 -35.06 -12.51 -9.08
C GLN A 472 -33.67 -11.87 -9.08
N TYR A 473 -33.06 -11.76 -10.25
CA TYR A 473 -31.77 -11.08 -10.45
C TYR A 473 -31.90 -10.03 -11.55
N THR A 474 -31.27 -8.88 -11.34
CA THR A 474 -31.18 -7.80 -12.34
C THR A 474 -29.73 -7.41 -12.55
N THR A 475 -29.32 -7.25 -13.81
CA THR A 475 -27.98 -6.75 -14.13
C THR A 475 -28.01 -5.24 -14.22
N LEU A 476 -27.32 -4.57 -13.30
CA LEU A 476 -27.05 -3.13 -13.37
C LEU A 476 -25.82 -2.91 -14.23
N THR A 477 -25.88 -1.91 -15.10
CA THR A 477 -24.75 -1.48 -15.92
C THR A 477 -24.33 -0.10 -15.44
N LEU A 478 -23.17 -0.01 -14.79
CA LEU A 478 -22.62 1.24 -14.26
C LEU A 478 -21.50 1.76 -15.15
N THR A 479 -21.48 3.07 -15.36
CA THR A 479 -20.30 3.75 -15.89
C THR A 479 -19.16 3.72 -14.85
N PRO A 480 -17.88 3.87 -15.27
CA PRO A 480 -16.76 4.00 -14.34
C PRO A 480 -16.96 5.09 -13.28
N GLU A 481 -17.63 6.18 -13.64
CA GLU A 481 -17.91 7.30 -12.74
C GLU A 481 -18.99 6.95 -11.70
N GLN A 482 -20.03 6.21 -12.08
CA GLN A 482 -21.01 5.66 -11.13
C GLN A 482 -20.38 4.61 -10.22
N TYR A 483 -19.53 3.74 -10.78
CA TYR A 483 -18.83 2.72 -10.02
C TYR A 483 -17.78 3.28 -9.07
N ARG A 484 -17.26 4.51 -9.29
CA ARG A 484 -16.25 5.14 -8.43
C ARG A 484 -16.62 5.06 -6.95
N GLN A 485 -17.88 5.34 -6.63
CA GLN A 485 -18.39 5.37 -5.25
C GLN A 485 -18.89 4.02 -4.76
N TYR A 486 -19.03 2.99 -5.60
CA TYR A 486 -19.57 1.71 -5.19
C TYR A 486 -18.58 0.97 -4.26
N GLN A 487 -19.11 0.44 -3.16
CA GLN A 487 -18.42 -0.55 -2.34
C GLN A 487 -19.46 -1.48 -1.68
N PRO A 488 -19.11 -2.74 -1.36
CA PRO A 488 -20.08 -3.72 -0.88
C PRO A 488 -20.51 -3.49 0.57
N LEU A 489 -19.81 -2.63 1.32
CA LEU A 489 -20.14 -2.23 2.68
C LEU A 489 -20.62 -0.77 2.68
N MET A 490 -21.80 -0.52 3.24
CA MET A 490 -22.34 0.83 3.31
C MET A 490 -21.42 1.73 4.15
N ALA A 491 -20.95 2.84 3.59
CA ALA A 491 -20.11 3.79 4.32
C ALA A 491 -20.86 4.32 5.55
N GLY A 492 -20.20 4.34 6.70
CA GLY A 492 -20.81 4.76 7.96
C GLY A 492 -21.66 3.70 8.66
N SER A 493 -21.71 2.46 8.15
CA SER A 493 -22.16 1.30 8.92
C SER A 493 -21.11 0.93 9.99
N TRP A 494 -21.50 0.19 11.03
CA TRP A 494 -20.55 -0.31 12.04
C TRP A 494 -19.48 -1.18 11.39
N GLU A 495 -19.89 -2.09 10.49
CA GLU A 495 -18.95 -2.98 9.81
C GLU A 495 -17.94 -2.21 8.95
N HIS A 496 -18.39 -1.18 8.22
CA HIS A 496 -17.49 -0.32 7.44
C HIS A 496 -16.53 0.44 8.34
N ALA A 497 -17.01 1.03 9.43
CA ALA A 497 -16.18 1.75 10.38
C ALA A 497 -15.16 0.84 11.07
N ASP A 498 -15.55 -0.37 11.45
CA ASP A 498 -14.67 -1.35 12.08
C ASP A 498 -13.59 -1.84 11.10
N TRP A 499 -13.91 -1.99 9.81
CA TRP A 499 -12.93 -2.22 8.73
C TRP A 499 -11.92 -1.07 8.63
N MET A 500 -12.40 0.17 8.51
CA MET A 500 -11.52 1.34 8.37
C MET A 500 -10.63 1.54 9.58
N ALA A 501 -11.17 1.37 10.79
CA ALA A 501 -10.42 1.51 12.03
C ALA A 501 -9.39 0.40 12.25
N SER A 502 -9.74 -0.85 11.89
CA SER A 502 -8.78 -1.97 11.91
C SER A 502 -7.58 -1.65 10.99
N ASN A 503 -7.85 -1.28 9.74
CA ASN A 503 -6.80 -0.97 8.77
C ASN A 503 -5.94 0.23 9.16
N ARG A 504 -6.56 1.29 9.69
CA ARG A 504 -5.81 2.44 10.19
C ARG A 504 -4.86 2.06 11.31
N SER A 505 -5.32 1.27 12.28
CA SER A 505 -4.48 0.79 13.38
C SER A 505 -3.30 -0.05 12.87
N ARG A 506 -3.53 -0.86 11.82
CA ARG A 506 -2.50 -1.68 11.17
C ARG A 506 -1.44 -0.84 10.49
N ASP A 507 -1.89 0.12 9.68
CA ASP A 507 -0.99 0.99 8.95
C ASP A 507 -0.17 1.89 9.89
N GLU A 508 -0.80 2.50 10.90
CA GLU A 508 -0.12 3.27 11.93
C GLU A 508 0.85 2.39 12.76
N GLY A 509 0.47 1.14 13.05
CA GLY A 509 1.34 0.16 13.69
C GLY A 509 2.58 -0.18 12.86
N PHE A 510 2.42 -0.37 11.54
CA PHE A 510 3.55 -0.61 10.64
C PHE A 510 4.41 0.64 10.45
N ASN A 511 3.80 1.83 10.39
CA ASN A 511 4.51 3.12 10.43
C ASN A 511 5.40 3.24 11.66
N ALA A 512 4.95 2.75 12.81
CA ALA A 512 5.77 2.74 14.02
C ALA A 512 7.01 1.87 13.84
N TYR A 513 6.92 0.69 13.21
CA TYR A 513 8.09 -0.11 12.87
C TYR A 513 9.00 0.60 11.87
N LEU A 514 8.48 1.23 10.83
CA LEU A 514 9.31 1.95 9.86
C LEU A 514 10.09 3.09 10.51
N THR A 515 9.46 3.82 11.43
CA THR A 515 10.04 5.04 11.99
C THR A 515 10.95 4.77 13.18
N ARG A 516 10.67 3.81 14.05
CA ARG A 516 11.52 3.50 15.23
C ARG A 516 12.95 3.18 14.82
N SER A 517 13.92 3.57 15.65
CA SER A 517 15.32 3.16 15.51
C SER A 517 15.41 1.63 15.42
N GLU A 518 14.70 0.93 16.31
CA GLU A 518 14.68 -0.53 16.42
C GLU A 518 14.06 -1.29 15.24
N GLY A 519 13.51 -0.56 14.27
CA GLY A 519 12.84 -1.07 13.09
C GLY A 519 13.50 -0.61 11.79
N GLY A 520 12.79 0.19 11.00
CA GLY A 520 13.29 0.66 9.69
C GLY A 520 14.18 1.89 9.77
N HIS A 521 14.22 2.57 10.92
CA HIS A 521 14.93 3.84 11.12
C HIS A 521 14.64 4.88 10.02
N LEU A 522 13.44 4.90 9.43
CA LEU A 522 13.00 5.90 8.45
C LEU A 522 12.46 7.17 9.12
N GLN A 523 13.11 7.56 10.21
CA GLN A 523 12.83 8.77 10.98
C GLN A 523 13.45 10.01 10.34
N ASP A 524 13.22 11.16 10.97
CA ASP A 524 13.76 12.44 10.53
C ASP A 524 15.28 12.35 10.32
N ARG A 525 15.74 12.64 9.09
CA ARG A 525 17.15 12.66 8.65
C ARG A 525 17.83 11.31 8.38
N SER A 526 17.15 10.18 8.31
CA SER A 526 17.87 8.90 8.13
C SER A 526 18.37 8.60 6.71
N VAL A 527 17.81 9.27 5.69
CA VAL A 527 18.19 9.08 4.29
C VAL A 527 18.96 10.29 3.77
N TYR A 528 20.29 10.26 3.82
CA TYR A 528 21.18 11.33 3.34
C TYR A 528 21.56 11.21 1.85
N ALA A 529 21.07 10.17 1.18
CA ALA A 529 21.36 9.90 -0.21
C ALA A 529 20.81 10.98 -1.14
N ARG A 530 21.55 11.30 -2.21
CA ARG A 530 21.19 12.35 -3.17
C ARG A 530 20.77 11.83 -4.55
N ARG A 531 20.97 10.54 -4.84
CA ARG A 531 20.52 9.90 -6.09
C ARG A 531 19.34 8.98 -5.83
N ASN A 532 18.41 8.91 -6.77
CA ASN A 532 17.17 8.16 -6.62
C ASN A 532 17.40 6.67 -6.27
N PRO A 533 18.38 5.94 -6.86
CA PRO A 533 18.67 4.56 -6.47
C PRO A 533 19.07 4.42 -5.01
N ASN A 534 19.99 5.28 -4.55
CA ASN A 534 20.49 5.22 -3.18
C ASN A 534 19.36 5.50 -2.17
N ILE A 535 18.49 6.46 -2.45
CA ILE A 535 17.31 6.77 -1.63
C ILE A 535 16.38 5.56 -1.58
N THR A 536 16.03 5.02 -2.75
CA THR A 536 15.06 3.93 -2.87
C THR A 536 15.56 2.64 -2.22
N ILE A 537 16.84 2.29 -2.42
CA ILE A 537 17.46 1.12 -1.78
C ILE A 537 17.54 1.29 -0.27
N THR A 538 17.91 2.48 0.22
CA THR A 538 17.94 2.75 1.67
C THR A 538 16.55 2.56 2.29
N ILE A 539 15.52 3.10 1.63
CA ILE A 539 14.13 2.92 2.06
C ILE A 539 13.71 1.45 2.02
N ALA A 540 14.02 0.74 0.93
CA ALA A 540 13.69 -0.68 0.78
C ALA A 540 14.36 -1.54 1.86
N LEU A 541 15.60 -1.25 2.23
CA LEU A 541 16.31 -1.93 3.33
C LEU A 541 15.70 -1.61 4.71
N GLY A 542 15.21 -0.38 4.91
CA GLY A 542 14.44 -0.02 6.10
C GLY A 542 13.12 -0.78 6.19
N VAL A 543 12.39 -0.89 5.08
CA VAL A 543 11.15 -1.68 4.98
C VAL A 543 11.43 -3.17 5.19
N ALA A 544 12.48 -3.70 4.58
CA ALA A 544 12.93 -5.08 4.78
C ALA A 544 13.22 -5.38 6.25
N THR A 545 13.91 -4.47 6.94
CA THR A 545 14.17 -4.58 8.39
C THR A 545 12.87 -4.55 9.20
N ALA A 546 11.95 -3.64 8.87
CA ALA A 546 10.64 -3.57 9.52
C ALA A 546 9.81 -4.84 9.33
N ASN A 547 9.82 -5.45 8.13
CA ASN A 547 9.19 -6.76 7.89
C ASN A 547 9.79 -7.85 8.78
N LEU A 548 11.12 -7.94 8.88
CA LEU A 548 11.78 -8.94 9.74
C LEU A 548 11.43 -8.78 11.23
N LYS A 549 11.30 -7.54 11.69
CA LYS A 549 10.91 -7.21 13.08
C LYS A 549 9.42 -7.48 13.30
N ALA A 550 8.56 -7.15 12.34
CA ALA A 550 7.12 -7.43 12.40
C ALA A 550 6.84 -8.94 12.46
N GLN A 551 7.55 -9.76 11.68
CA GLN A 551 7.46 -11.21 11.77
C GLN A 551 7.95 -11.74 13.13
N GLY A 552 9.06 -11.21 13.64
CA GLY A 552 9.55 -11.56 14.99
C GLY A 552 8.52 -11.25 16.09
N ALA A 553 7.90 -10.07 16.03
CA ALA A 553 6.85 -9.66 16.95
C ALA A 553 5.59 -10.53 16.84
N TRP A 554 5.24 -10.95 15.62
CA TRP A 554 4.14 -11.87 15.36
C TRP A 554 4.36 -13.23 16.02
N HIS A 555 5.51 -13.86 15.80
CA HIS A 555 5.83 -15.14 16.45
C HIS A 555 5.85 -15.01 17.98
N ALA A 556 6.36 -13.88 18.51
CA ALA A 556 6.32 -13.62 19.94
C ALA A 556 4.89 -13.41 20.47
N ALA A 557 3.98 -12.85 19.67
CA ALA A 557 2.57 -12.72 20.03
C ALA A 557 1.87 -14.09 20.07
N ILE A 558 2.10 -14.94 19.06
CA ILE A 558 1.57 -16.32 19.04
C ILE A 558 2.08 -17.13 20.24
N ARG A 559 3.39 -17.07 20.54
CA ARG A 559 3.95 -17.77 21.71
C ARG A 559 3.32 -17.31 23.03
N ARG A 560 3.11 -16.00 23.20
CA ARG A 560 2.43 -15.44 24.38
C ARG A 560 0.95 -15.80 24.46
N ASN A 561 0.34 -16.14 23.33
CA ASN A 561 -1.06 -16.56 23.23
C ASN A 561 -1.20 -18.09 23.16
N ASN A 562 -0.32 -18.84 23.84
CA ASN A 562 -0.33 -20.31 23.91
C ASN A 562 -0.36 -21.01 22.54
N GLY A 563 0.31 -20.44 21.54
CA GLY A 563 0.35 -20.98 20.17
C GLY A 563 -0.88 -20.63 19.32
N GLN A 564 -1.87 -19.91 19.87
CA GLN A 564 -3.08 -19.54 19.14
C GLN A 564 -2.91 -18.20 18.41
N ILE A 565 -3.54 -18.11 17.24
CA ILE A 565 -3.58 -16.85 16.48
C ILE A 565 -4.50 -15.86 17.21
N PRO A 566 -4.03 -14.65 17.54
CA PRO A 566 -4.87 -13.65 18.19
C PRO A 566 -6.01 -13.20 17.25
N LYS A 567 -7.16 -12.83 17.82
CA LYS A 567 -8.25 -12.20 17.06
C LYS A 567 -7.96 -10.72 16.81
N GLU A 568 -8.64 -10.13 15.82
CA GLU A 568 -8.68 -8.68 15.70
C GLU A 568 -9.29 -8.01 16.94
N ALA A 569 -8.73 -6.86 17.33
CA ALA A 569 -9.23 -6.07 18.46
C ALA A 569 -10.72 -5.69 18.29
N ARG A 570 -11.15 -5.49 17.04
CA ARG A 570 -12.52 -5.13 16.68
C ARG A 570 -13.53 -6.25 16.96
N ALA A 571 -13.09 -7.52 17.05
CA ALA A 571 -13.95 -8.62 17.47
C ALA A 571 -14.45 -8.44 18.93
N HIS A 572 -13.57 -7.99 19.84
CA HIS A 572 -13.94 -7.72 21.22
C HIS A 572 -14.83 -6.49 21.35
N ILE A 573 -14.54 -5.44 20.58
CA ILE A 573 -15.37 -4.22 20.54
C ILE A 573 -16.78 -4.55 20.06
N LYS A 574 -16.91 -5.33 18.98
CA LYS A 574 -18.21 -5.81 18.49
C LYS A 574 -18.95 -6.60 19.55
N ALA A 575 -18.30 -7.57 20.20
CA ALA A 575 -18.95 -8.37 21.25
C ALA A 575 -19.45 -7.51 22.41
N ARG A 576 -18.67 -6.51 22.85
CA ARG A 576 -19.09 -5.55 23.88
C ARG A 576 -20.30 -4.75 23.41
N ARG A 577 -20.28 -4.22 22.19
CA ARG A 577 -21.39 -3.49 21.57
C ARG A 577 -22.66 -4.34 21.49
N ASP A 578 -22.54 -5.58 21.03
CA ASP A 578 -23.66 -6.51 20.90
C ASP A 578 -24.27 -6.83 22.28
N ASN A 579 -23.42 -7.07 23.30
CA ASN A 579 -23.90 -7.30 24.67
C ASN A 579 -24.63 -6.09 25.25
N LEU A 580 -24.14 -4.87 25.00
CA LEU A 580 -24.80 -3.64 25.43
C LEU A 580 -26.15 -3.44 24.75
N LEU A 581 -26.28 -3.82 23.48
CA LEU A 581 -27.53 -3.75 22.73
C LEU A 581 -28.52 -4.87 23.12
N ALA A 582 -28.02 -6.02 23.58
CA ALA A 582 -28.85 -7.17 23.97
C ALA A 582 -29.35 -7.11 25.42
N ALA A 583 -28.56 -6.54 26.35
CA ALA A 583 -28.90 -6.41 27.77
C ALA A 583 -29.98 -5.35 28.07
N ALA A 584 -30.68 -4.91 27.04
CA ALA A 584 -31.14 -3.55 26.87
C ALA A 584 -32.50 -3.57 26.17
#